data_AF-A0A7X4KAM2-F1
#
_entry.id   AF-A0A7X4KAM2-F1
#
_cell.length_a   1.000
_cell.length_b   1.000
_cell.length_c   1.000
_cell.angle_alpha   90.00
_cell.angle_beta   90.00
_cell.angle_gamma   90.00
#
_symmetry.space_group_name_H-M   'P 1'
#
loop_
_entity.id
_entity.type
_entity.pdbx_description
1 polymer ?
#
loop_
_entity_poly.entity_id
_entity_poly.type
_entity_poly.pdbx_seq_one_letter_code
_entity_poly.pdbx_strand_id
1 'polypeptide(L)'
;MVAGASGALVSYLWKAATVVLAIMLMVVGVGSGTGWWLASAARDKAMVDLRTEQGINAQLRAGVDAQNTAILAQAKLAREAEARGAAAQQAAAANGRRYDQALQQITGVRAASCADAMPYVNQLLEKVR
;
A
#
# COMPACT_ATOMS: atom_id res chain seq x y z
N MET A 1 46.73 48.48 68.43
CA MET A 1 46.91 48.01 67.03
C MET A 1 45.86 46.93 66.74
N VAL A 2 44.65 47.29 66.28
CA VAL A 2 43.61 46.30 65.90
C VAL A 2 42.95 46.64 64.55
N ALA A 3 43.32 47.78 63.93
CA ALA A 3 42.69 48.24 62.69
C ALA A 3 43.14 47.49 61.41
N GLY A 4 44.22 46.71 61.44
CA GLY A 4 44.74 45.99 60.26
C GLY A 4 44.11 44.62 60.01
N ALA A 5 43.61 43.95 61.04
CA ALA A 5 43.10 42.59 60.94
C ALA A 5 41.68 42.53 60.31
N SER A 6 40.85 43.54 60.57
CA SER A 6 39.49 43.65 60.03
C SER A 6 39.48 43.95 58.53
N GLY A 7 40.36 44.81 58.03
CA GLY A 7 40.47 45.11 56.59
C GLY A 7 40.96 43.93 55.75
N ALA A 8 41.90 43.14 56.28
CA ALA A 8 42.39 41.94 55.62
C ALA A 8 41.26 40.89 55.47
N LEU A 9 40.55 40.60 56.56
CA LEU A 9 39.41 39.67 56.60
C LEU A 9 38.31 40.04 55.60
N VAL A 10 37.95 41.32 55.52
CA VAL A 10 36.95 41.81 54.54
C VAL A 10 37.42 41.59 53.10
N SER A 11 38.70 41.83 52.81
CA SER A 11 39.24 41.59 51.46
C SER A 11 39.26 40.10 51.08
N TYR A 12 39.56 39.22 52.04
CA TYR A 12 39.56 37.78 51.84
C TYR A 12 38.14 37.24 51.65
N LEU A 13 37.18 37.72 52.43
CA LEU A 13 35.77 37.35 52.27
C LEU A 13 35.24 37.70 50.89
N TRP A 14 35.53 38.92 50.41
CA TRP A 14 35.07 39.35 49.10
C TRP A 14 35.69 38.52 47.98
N LYS A 15 37.00 38.24 48.05
CA LYS A 15 37.68 37.36 47.08
C LYS A 15 37.08 35.95 47.08
N ALA A 16 36.84 35.36 48.26
CA ALA A 16 36.19 34.07 48.37
C ALA A 16 34.78 34.07 47.75
N ALA A 17 33.98 35.09 48.04
CA ALA A 17 32.64 35.25 47.47
C ALA A 17 32.68 35.36 45.93
N THR A 18 33.63 36.12 45.36
CA THR A 18 33.77 36.23 43.91
C THR A 18 34.17 34.92 43.25
N VAL A 19 35.02 34.12 43.90
CA VAL A 19 35.42 32.80 43.39
C VAL A 19 34.23 31.84 43.41
N VAL A 20 33.46 31.81 44.50
CA VAL A 20 32.25 31.00 44.60
C VAL A 20 31.23 31.38 43.52
N LEU A 21 31.02 32.68 43.30
CA LEU A 21 30.13 33.17 42.25
C LEU A 21 30.61 32.77 40.85
N ALA A 22 31.91 32.89 40.57
CA ALA A 22 32.50 32.49 39.30
C ALA A 22 32.32 30.98 39.04
N ILE A 23 32.49 30.15 40.06
CA ILE A 23 32.25 28.70 39.98
C ILE A 23 30.78 28.42 39.68
N MET A 24 29.85 29.06 40.39
CA MET A 24 28.41 28.90 40.13
C MET A 24 28.04 29.29 38.69
N LEU A 25 28.56 30.42 38.20
CA LEU A 25 28.31 30.87 36.84
C LEU A 25 28.88 29.91 35.78
N MET A 26 30.06 29.34 36.02
CA MET A 26 30.59 28.29 35.14
C MET A 26 29.70 27.05 35.13
N VAL A 27 29.27 26.57 36.30
CA VAL A 27 28.42 25.37 36.40
C VAL A 27 27.10 25.58 35.66
N VAL A 28 26.46 26.73 35.84
CA VAL A 28 25.21 27.06 35.15
C VAL A 28 25.45 27.21 33.65
N GLY A 29 26.49 27.93 33.21
CA GLY A 29 26.81 28.12 31.79
C GLY A 29 27.11 26.81 31.06
N VAL A 30 27.89 25.92 31.67
CA VAL A 30 28.21 24.60 31.09
C VAL A 30 26.97 23.69 31.09
N GLY A 31 26.19 23.66 32.17
CA GLY A 31 24.99 22.83 32.27
C GLY A 31 23.89 23.25 31.29
N SER A 32 23.66 24.55 31.15
CA SER A 32 22.68 25.08 30.19
C SER A 32 23.14 24.92 28.74
N GLY A 33 24.43 25.14 28.43
CA GLY A 33 24.98 24.92 27.10
C GLY A 33 24.90 23.47 26.63
N THR A 34 25.28 22.51 27.50
CA THR A 34 25.20 21.07 27.19
C THR A 34 23.76 20.58 27.04
N GLY A 35 22.85 21.02 27.92
CA GLY A 35 21.43 20.70 27.83
C GLY A 35 20.79 21.19 26.52
N TRP A 36 21.12 22.40 26.08
CA TRP A 36 20.60 22.96 24.83
C TRP A 36 21.11 22.20 23.60
N TRP A 37 22.39 21.84 23.61
CA TRP A 37 23.01 21.06 22.52
C TRP A 37 22.40 19.66 22.40
N LEU A 38 22.18 18.96 23.52
CA LEU A 38 21.52 17.66 23.53
C LEU A 38 20.06 17.76 23.04
N ALA A 39 19.35 18.80 23.46
CA ALA A 39 17.99 19.05 22.99
C ALA A 39 17.93 19.32 21.47
N SER A 40 18.87 20.10 20.93
CA SER A 40 18.94 20.32 19.47
C SER A 40 19.28 19.04 18.73
N ALA A 41 20.23 18.24 19.22
CA ALA A 41 20.60 16.98 18.59
C ALA A 41 19.42 15.98 18.59
N ALA A 42 18.68 15.89 19.71
CA ALA A 42 17.49 15.05 19.81
C ALA A 42 16.38 15.53 18.85
N ARG A 43 16.17 16.84 18.73
CA ARG A 43 15.23 17.43 17.77
C ARG A 43 15.62 17.10 16.34
N ASP A 44 16.88 17.27 15.97
CA ASP A 44 17.36 17.01 14.62
C ASP A 44 17.19 15.54 14.25
N LYS A 45 17.52 14.63 15.19
CA LYS A 45 17.24 13.21 15.03
C LYS A 45 15.75 12.93 14.82
N ALA A 46 14.88 13.49 15.67
CA ALA A 46 13.43 13.30 15.54
C ALA A 46 12.88 13.81 14.20
N MET A 47 13.42 14.92 13.67
CA MET A 47 13.04 15.45 12.35
C MET A 47 13.48 14.54 11.20
N VAL A 48 14.66 13.91 11.30
CA VAL A 48 15.13 12.92 10.33
C VAL A 48 14.25 11.67 10.36
N ASP A 49 13.98 11.16 11.55
CA ASP A 49 13.14 9.97 11.76
C ASP A 49 11.72 10.24 11.23
N LEU A 50 11.14 11.42 11.52
CA LEU A 50 9.83 11.83 11.01
C LEU A 50 9.79 11.91 9.47
N ARG A 51 10.80 12.48 8.82
CA ARG A 51 10.86 12.52 7.35
C ARG A 51 10.95 11.13 6.73
N THR A 52 11.69 10.24 7.40
CA THR A 52 11.83 8.84 6.97
C THR A 52 10.47 8.14 7.03
N GLU A 53 9.75 8.26 8.15
CA GLU A 53 8.40 7.72 8.33
C GLU A 53 7.39 8.30 7.34
N GLN A 54 7.47 9.60 7.06
CA GLN A 54 6.62 10.23 6.04
C GLN A 54 6.89 9.66 4.64
N GLY A 55 8.16 9.40 4.29
CA GLY A 55 8.54 8.76 3.04
C GLY A 55 8.00 7.34 2.92
N ILE A 56 8.14 6.54 3.99
CA ILE A 56 7.59 5.17 4.04
C ILE A 56 6.06 5.20 3.90
N ASN A 57 5.38 6.08 4.62
CA ASN A 57 3.92 6.22 4.53
C ASN A 57 3.45 6.67 3.14
N ALA A 58 4.19 7.56 2.48
CA ALA A 58 3.88 7.99 1.12
C ALA A 58 3.99 6.80 0.14
N GLN A 59 5.04 5.99 0.25
CA GLN A 59 5.21 4.79 -0.56
C GLN A 59 4.12 3.75 -0.29
N LEU A 60 3.75 3.54 0.98
CA LEU A 60 2.68 2.62 1.35
C LEU A 60 1.34 3.06 0.75
N ARG A 61 1.00 4.35 0.85
CA ARG A 61 -0.23 4.89 0.24
C ARG A 61 -0.23 4.73 -1.27
N ALA A 62 0.86 5.06 -1.94
CA ALA A 62 0.98 4.86 -3.38
C ALA A 62 0.81 3.38 -3.78
N GLY A 63 1.39 2.46 -2.99
CA GLY A 63 1.22 1.01 -3.20
C GLY A 63 -0.21 0.52 -2.97
N VAL A 64 -0.92 1.05 -1.98
CA VAL A 64 -2.33 0.74 -1.73
C VAL A 64 -3.21 1.28 -2.87
N ASP A 65 -2.96 2.50 -3.34
CA ASP A 65 -3.72 3.09 -4.45
C ASP A 65 -3.53 2.30 -5.76
N ALA A 66 -2.29 1.87 -6.03
CA ALA A 66 -1.98 1.01 -7.17
C ALA A 66 -2.71 -0.35 -7.09
N GLN A 67 -2.69 -0.99 -5.90
CA GLN A 67 -3.41 -2.25 -5.68
C GLN A 67 -4.91 -2.09 -5.83
N ASN A 68 -5.50 -1.04 -5.25
CA ASN A 68 -6.93 -0.76 -5.36
C ASN A 68 -7.35 -0.56 -6.82
N THR A 69 -6.55 0.20 -7.57
CA THR A 69 -6.79 0.42 -9.01
C THR A 69 -6.74 -0.89 -9.79
N ALA A 70 -5.74 -1.74 -9.52
CA ALA A 70 -5.61 -3.05 -10.16
C ALA A 70 -6.78 -3.99 -9.82
N ILE A 71 -7.22 -4.03 -8.57
CA ILE A 71 -8.37 -4.83 -8.12
C ILE A 71 -9.65 -4.37 -8.83
N LEU A 72 -9.89 -3.06 -8.94
CA LEU A 72 -11.05 -2.52 -9.65
C LEU A 72 -11.03 -2.88 -11.14
N ALA A 73 -9.87 -2.80 -11.78
CA ALA A 73 -9.70 -3.21 -13.17
C ALA A 73 -9.96 -4.72 -13.35
N GLN A 74 -9.40 -5.55 -12.46
CA GLN A 74 -9.62 -7.00 -12.47
C GLN A 74 -11.09 -7.35 -12.27
N ALA A 75 -11.78 -6.71 -11.33
CA ALA A 75 -13.20 -6.92 -11.08
C ALA A 75 -14.09 -6.52 -12.28
N LYS A 76 -13.66 -5.53 -13.07
CA LYS A 76 -14.34 -5.19 -14.33
C LYS A 76 -14.14 -6.28 -15.38
N LEU A 77 -12.90 -6.71 -15.60
CA LEU A 77 -12.58 -7.76 -16.57
C LEU A 77 -13.25 -9.10 -16.22
N ALA A 78 -13.32 -9.44 -14.93
CA ALA A 78 -14.00 -10.63 -14.45
C ALA A 78 -15.49 -10.60 -14.81
N ARG A 79 -16.19 -9.48 -14.54
CA ARG A 79 -17.60 -9.31 -14.92
C ARG A 79 -17.83 -9.41 -16.43
N GLU A 80 -16.94 -8.84 -17.24
CA GLU A 80 -17.02 -8.96 -18.70
C GLU A 80 -16.77 -10.40 -19.18
N ALA A 81 -15.86 -11.13 -18.53
CA ALA A 81 -15.63 -12.54 -18.82
C ALA A 81 -16.81 -13.42 -18.40
N GLU A 82 -17.42 -13.17 -17.24
CA GLU A 82 -18.63 -13.85 -16.77
C GLU A 82 -19.81 -13.62 -17.72
N ALA A 83 -20.02 -12.38 -18.17
CA ALA A 83 -21.08 -12.06 -19.13
C ALA A 83 -20.89 -12.80 -20.46
N ARG A 84 -19.65 -12.86 -20.98
CA ARG A 84 -19.32 -13.64 -22.18
C ARG A 84 -19.52 -15.13 -21.97
N GLY A 85 -19.13 -15.65 -20.80
CA GLY A 85 -19.32 -17.06 -20.42
C GLY A 85 -20.81 -17.43 -20.36
N ALA A 86 -21.62 -16.61 -19.71
CA ALA A 86 -23.07 -16.81 -19.63
C ALA A 86 -23.73 -16.77 -21.02
N ALA A 87 -23.35 -15.80 -21.86
CA ALA A 87 -23.84 -15.73 -23.24
C ALA A 87 -23.45 -16.98 -24.05
N ALA A 88 -22.20 -17.45 -23.92
CA ALA A 88 -21.73 -18.66 -24.58
C ALA A 88 -22.49 -19.91 -24.11
N GLN A 89 -22.77 -20.03 -22.80
CA GLN A 89 -23.56 -21.13 -22.25
C GLN A 89 -25.01 -21.12 -22.76
N GLN A 90 -25.65 -19.95 -22.82
CA GLN A 90 -26.99 -19.81 -23.36
C GLN A 90 -27.05 -20.18 -24.85
N ALA A 91 -26.07 -19.72 -25.63
CA ALA A 91 -25.94 -20.06 -27.04
C ALA A 91 -25.72 -21.57 -27.23
N ALA A 92 -24.83 -22.17 -26.44
CA ALA A 92 -24.58 -23.61 -26.48
C ALA A 92 -25.83 -24.42 -26.13
N ALA A 93 -26.58 -24.03 -25.10
CA ALA A 93 -27.83 -24.69 -24.72
C ALA A 93 -28.91 -24.56 -25.82
N ALA A 94 -29.02 -23.39 -26.46
CA ALA A 94 -29.95 -23.18 -27.56
C ALA A 94 -29.56 -24.04 -28.79
N ASN A 95 -28.28 -24.05 -29.15
CA ASN A 95 -27.77 -24.85 -30.27
C ASN A 95 -27.89 -26.34 -29.99
N GLY A 96 -27.64 -26.79 -28.75
CA GLY A 96 -27.86 -28.17 -28.33
C GLY A 96 -29.32 -28.60 -28.53
N ARG A 97 -30.29 -27.79 -28.10
CA ARG A 97 -31.72 -28.07 -28.34
C ARG A 97 -32.07 -28.15 -29.83
N ARG A 98 -31.52 -27.23 -30.66
CA ARG A 98 -31.73 -27.26 -32.12
C ARG A 98 -31.15 -28.52 -32.73
N TYR A 99 -29.96 -28.92 -32.30
CA TYR A 99 -29.29 -30.14 -32.73
C TYR A 99 -30.09 -31.39 -32.35
N ASP A 100 -30.55 -31.49 -31.10
CA ASP A 100 -31.38 -32.60 -30.64
C ASP A 100 -32.70 -32.71 -31.41
N GLN A 101 -33.36 -31.58 -31.67
CA GLN A 101 -34.57 -31.55 -32.50
C GLN A 101 -34.30 -31.98 -33.94
N ALA A 102 -33.17 -31.54 -34.52
CA ALA A 102 -32.79 -31.93 -35.88
C ALA A 102 -32.45 -33.43 -35.96
N LEU A 103 -31.81 -34.00 -34.92
CA LEU A 103 -31.57 -35.43 -34.79
C LEU A 103 -32.87 -36.23 -34.72
N GLN A 104 -33.85 -35.77 -33.93
CA GLN A 104 -35.17 -36.41 -33.84
C GLN A 104 -35.87 -36.50 -35.21
N GLN A 105 -35.74 -35.47 -36.05
CA GLN A 105 -36.36 -35.43 -37.38
C GLN A 105 -35.77 -36.44 -38.37
N ILE A 106 -34.54 -36.90 -38.15
CA ILE A 106 -33.87 -37.91 -38.98
C ILE A 106 -33.81 -39.29 -38.30
N THR A 107 -34.41 -39.42 -37.12
CA THR A 107 -34.46 -40.68 -36.38
C THR A 107 -35.32 -41.69 -37.14
N GLY A 108 -34.75 -42.84 -37.49
CA GLY A 108 -35.42 -43.88 -38.29
C GLY A 108 -35.08 -43.86 -39.78
N VAL A 109 -34.35 -42.85 -40.27
CA VAL A 109 -33.80 -42.83 -41.63
C VAL A 109 -32.65 -43.84 -41.72
N ARG A 110 -32.77 -44.85 -42.58
CA ARG A 110 -31.66 -45.75 -42.95
C ARG A 110 -31.04 -45.29 -44.27
N ALA A 111 -29.80 -44.80 -44.19
CA ALA A 111 -28.96 -44.63 -45.37
C ALA A 111 -28.21 -45.93 -45.65
N ALA A 112 -28.24 -46.41 -46.90
CA ALA A 112 -27.51 -47.62 -47.31
C ALA A 112 -26.06 -47.30 -47.73
N SER A 113 -25.75 -46.03 -48.04
CA SER A 113 -24.43 -45.55 -48.41
C SER A 113 -24.16 -44.12 -47.88
N CYS A 114 -22.90 -43.68 -47.87
CA CYS A 114 -22.55 -42.30 -47.51
C CYS A 114 -23.18 -41.25 -48.44
N ALA A 115 -23.39 -41.59 -49.73
CA ALA A 115 -24.06 -40.70 -50.67
C ALA A 115 -25.52 -40.46 -50.27
N ASP A 116 -26.18 -41.49 -49.73
CA ASP A 116 -27.57 -41.39 -49.25
C ASP A 116 -27.67 -40.65 -47.91
N ALA A 117 -26.61 -40.62 -47.10
CA ALA A 117 -26.56 -39.96 -45.80
C ALA A 117 -26.28 -38.44 -45.89
N MET A 118 -25.49 -38.02 -46.88
CA MET A 118 -25.05 -36.62 -47.08
C MET A 118 -26.16 -35.56 -47.07
N PRO A 119 -27.34 -35.78 -47.72
CA PRO A 119 -28.44 -34.81 -47.68
C PRO A 119 -28.95 -34.56 -46.27
N TYR A 120 -29.06 -35.59 -45.43
CA TYR A 120 -29.52 -35.49 -44.05
C TYR A 120 -28.50 -34.75 -43.17
N VAL A 121 -27.19 -34.98 -43.40
CA VAL A 121 -26.11 -34.25 -42.72
C VAL A 121 -26.12 -32.76 -43.11
N ASN A 122 -26.27 -32.44 -44.40
CA ASN A 122 -26.39 -31.05 -44.84
C ASN A 122 -27.61 -30.36 -44.23
N GLN A 123 -28.76 -31.05 -44.18
CA GLN A 123 -29.96 -30.52 -43.54
C GLN A 123 -29.79 -30.32 -42.02
N LEU A 124 -29.05 -31.20 -41.35
CA LEU A 124 -28.70 -31.07 -39.94
C LEU A 124 -27.80 -29.85 -39.71
N LEU A 125 -26.78 -29.67 -40.55
CA LEU A 125 -25.85 -28.54 -40.46
C LEU A 125 -26.54 -27.20 -40.76
N GLU A 126 -27.46 -27.14 -41.74
CA GLU A 126 -28.24 -25.94 -42.02
C GLU A 126 -29.14 -25.51 -40.86
N LYS A 127 -29.74 -26.47 -40.14
CA LYS A 127 -30.66 -26.17 -39.02
C LYS A 127 -29.95 -25.75 -37.73
N VAL A 128 -28.65 -26.02 -37.61
CA VAL A 128 -27.85 -25.80 -36.39
C VAL A 128 -26.92 -24.59 -36.51
N ARG A 129 -26.72 -24.07 -37.73
CA ARG A 129 -25.96 -22.85 -38.01
C ARG A 129 -26.70 -21.58 -37.54
#